data_AF-A0A9D4R2A4-F1
#
_entry.id   AF-A0A9D4R2A4-F1
#
_cell.length_a   1.000
_cell.length_b   1.000
_cell.length_c   1.000
_cell.angle_alpha   90.00
_cell.angle_beta   90.00
_cell.angle_gamma   90.00
#
_symmetry.space_group_name_H-M   'P 1'
#
loop_
_entity.id
_entity.type
_entity.pdbx_description
1 polymer ?
#
loop_
_entity_poly.entity_id
_entity_poly.type
_entity_poly.pdbx_seq_one_letter_code
_entity_poly.pdbx_strand_id
1 'polypeptide(L)'
;MRKEPVAKKSGFGYRVMKGFVVAETALMIGCYYFFKKLNNKQEFRYEWYMKHPSLLGMYYMIDKQLGQRNTYYTDVQTWQQQGKQLREEALPYNK
;
A
#
# COMPACT_ATOMS: atom_id res chain seq x y z
N MET A 1 9.21 53.08 2.47
CA MET A 1 9.12 51.76 1.80
C MET A 1 7.64 51.39 1.68
N ARG A 2 7.09 51.36 0.46
CA ARG A 2 5.68 51.01 0.22
C ARG A 2 5.59 49.49 0.09
N LYS A 3 4.95 48.81 1.05
CA LYS A 3 4.71 47.35 0.95
C LYS A 3 3.68 47.12 -0.15
N GLU A 4 4.04 46.36 -1.19
CA GLU A 4 3.07 45.99 -2.23
C GLU A 4 1.99 45.08 -1.64
N PRO A 5 0.70 45.26 -2.01
CA PRO A 5 -0.33 44.36 -1.58
C PRO A 5 -0.11 43.00 -2.26
N VAL A 6 0.33 42.01 -1.49
CA VAL A 6 0.40 40.62 -1.96
C VAL A 6 -1.02 40.22 -2.37
N ALA A 7 -1.25 40.14 -3.68
CA ALA A 7 -2.55 39.80 -4.24
C ALA A 7 -3.05 38.49 -3.61
N LYS A 8 -4.10 38.57 -2.79
CA LYS A 8 -4.78 37.40 -2.24
C LYS A 8 -5.41 36.64 -3.39
N LYS A 9 -4.69 35.65 -3.93
CA LYS A 9 -5.25 34.64 -4.85
C LYS A 9 -6.19 33.73 -4.06
N SER A 10 -7.38 34.21 -3.70
CA SER A 10 -8.39 33.44 -2.95
C SER A 10 -9.62 33.14 -3.81
N GLY A 11 -9.42 32.80 -5.08
CA GLY A 11 -10.47 32.31 -5.96
C GLY A 11 -10.86 30.86 -5.61
N PHE A 12 -12.08 30.47 -5.92
CA PHE A 12 -12.61 29.11 -5.71
C PHE A 12 -11.68 28.04 -6.30
N GLY A 13 -11.17 28.25 -7.53
CA GLY A 13 -10.24 27.32 -8.18
C GLY A 13 -8.92 27.09 -7.43
N TYR A 14 -8.39 28.11 -6.75
CA TYR A 14 -7.17 27.95 -5.94
C TYR A 14 -7.41 27.06 -4.71
N ARG A 15 -8.61 27.14 -4.11
CA ARG A 15 -8.98 26.27 -2.98
C ARG A 15 -9.18 24.82 -3.42
N VAL A 16 -9.83 24.61 -4.56
CA VAL A 16 -10.02 23.26 -5.13
C VAL A 16 -8.68 22.63 -5.48
N MET A 17 -7.80 23.36 -6.18
CA MET A 17 -6.46 22.88 -6.51
C MET A 17 -5.65 22.52 -5.26
N LYS A 18 -5.65 23.38 -4.24
CA LYS A 18 -4.96 23.08 -2.97
C LYS A 18 -5.56 21.84 -2.29
N GLY A 19 -6.88 21.69 -2.31
CA GLY A 19 -7.55 20.50 -1.79
C GLY A 19 -7.15 19.22 -2.52
N PHE A 20 -7.06 19.29 -3.85
CA PHE A 20 -6.61 18.17 -4.69
C PHE A 20 -5.17 17.76 -4.37
N VAL A 21 -4.24 18.72 -4.30
CA VAL A 21 -2.83 18.44 -3.94
C VAL A 21 -2.71 17.82 -2.54
N VAL A 22 -3.50 18.30 -1.57
CA VAL A 22 -3.53 17.71 -0.22
C VAL A 22 -4.08 16.28 -0.25
N ALA A 23 -5.14 16.02 -1.03
CA ALA A 23 -5.71 14.70 -1.18
C ALA A 23 -4.73 13.72 -1.84
N GLU A 24 -4.07 14.11 -2.94
CA GLU A 24 -3.05 13.28 -3.61
C GLU A 24 -1.88 12.97 -2.67
N THR A 25 -1.41 13.97 -1.91
CA THR A 25 -0.33 13.79 -0.94
C THR A 25 -0.75 12.81 0.16
N ALA A 26 -1.98 12.95 0.69
CA ALA A 26 -2.50 12.05 1.70
C ALA A 26 -2.65 10.60 1.18
N LEU A 27 -3.12 10.43 -0.05
CA LEU A 27 -3.21 9.12 -0.71
C LEU A 27 -1.81 8.50 -0.90
N MET A 28 -0.83 9.28 -1.38
CA MET A 28 0.54 8.79 -1.56
C MET A 28 1.16 8.34 -0.24
N ILE A 29 0.99 9.12 0.83
CA ILE A 29 1.45 8.77 2.18
C ILE A 29 0.73 7.50 2.67
N GLY A 30 -0.58 7.42 2.49
CA GLY A 30 -1.38 6.25 2.87
C GLY A 30 -0.89 4.97 2.19
N CYS A 31 -0.72 5.01 0.87
CA CYS A 31 -0.17 3.89 0.10
C CYS A 31 1.25 3.52 0.56
N TYR A 32 2.12 4.50 0.79
CA TYR A 32 3.47 4.23 1.29
C TYR A 32 3.46 3.54 2.66
N TYR A 33 2.67 4.06 3.62
CA TYR A 33 2.55 3.43 4.94
C TYR A 33 1.97 2.03 4.86
N PHE A 34 0.98 1.82 3.98
CA PHE A 34 0.40 0.51 3.74
C PHE A 34 1.44 -0.49 3.23
N PHE A 35 2.16 -0.15 2.15
CA PHE A 35 3.23 -0.98 1.62
C PHE A 35 4.37 -1.20 2.63
N LYS A 36 4.74 -0.17 3.39
CA LYS A 36 5.73 -0.29 4.46
C LYS A 36 5.28 -1.27 5.54
N LYS A 37 4.00 -1.28 5.90
CA LYS A 37 3.44 -2.21 6.89
C LYS A 37 3.40 -3.64 6.35
N LEU A 38 3.02 -3.82 5.08
CA LEU A 38 3.08 -5.13 4.39
C LEU A 38 4.50 -5.68 4.38
N ASN A 39 5.52 -4.85 4.12
CA ASN A 39 6.91 -5.30 4.11
C ASN A 39 7.41 -5.73 5.50
N ASN A 40 7.05 -5.00 6.57
CA ASN A 40 7.61 -5.24 7.90
C ASN A 40 6.86 -6.27 8.74
N LYS A 41 5.54 -6.45 8.54
CA LYS A 41 4.72 -7.27 9.43
C LYS A 41 4.08 -8.45 8.70
N GLN A 42 4.56 -9.64 9.00
CA GLN A 42 4.04 -10.88 8.44
C GLN A 42 2.60 -11.19 8.88
N GLU A 43 2.24 -10.89 10.12
CA GLU A 43 0.86 -11.06 10.59
C GLU A 43 -0.13 -10.16 9.85
N PHE A 44 0.31 -8.93 9.53
CA PHE A 44 -0.49 -8.02 8.73
C PHE A 44 -0.71 -8.56 7.32
N ARG A 45 0.31 -9.20 6.71
CA ARG A 45 0.15 -9.90 5.43
C ARG A 45 -0.86 -11.05 5.55
N TYR A 46 -0.86 -11.80 6.65
CA TYR A 46 -1.84 -12.87 6.88
C TYR A 46 -3.28 -12.36 7.08
N GLU A 47 -3.47 -11.25 7.79
CA GLU A 47 -4.80 -10.64 7.90
C GLU A 47 -5.32 -10.18 6.53
N TRP A 48 -4.45 -9.56 5.72
CA TRP A 48 -4.79 -9.12 4.37
C TRP A 48 -5.00 -10.27 3.40
N TYR A 49 -4.27 -11.36 3.58
CA TYR A 49 -4.49 -12.62 2.88
C TYR A 49 -5.92 -13.13 3.10
N MET A 50 -6.42 -13.05 4.33
CA MET A 50 -7.79 -13.49 4.66
C MET A 50 -8.88 -12.52 4.19
N LYS A 51 -8.63 -11.21 4.26
CA LYS A 51 -9.64 -10.18 3.94
C LYS A 51 -9.69 -9.82 2.45
N HIS A 52 -8.53 -9.66 1.83
CA HIS A 52 -8.38 -9.14 0.48
C HIS A 52 -7.23 -9.85 -0.25
N PRO A 53 -7.43 -11.13 -0.61
CA PRO A 53 -6.40 -11.96 -1.21
C PRO A 53 -5.83 -11.38 -2.52
N SER A 54 -6.66 -10.73 -3.33
CA SER A 54 -6.25 -10.12 -4.61
C SER A 54 -5.19 -9.03 -4.43
N LEU A 55 -5.31 -8.21 -3.38
CA LEU A 55 -4.36 -7.12 -3.11
C LEU A 55 -3.02 -7.69 -2.65
N LEU A 56 -3.03 -8.74 -1.84
CA LEU A 56 -1.81 -9.40 -1.41
C LEU A 56 -1.14 -10.17 -2.59
N GLY A 57 -1.94 -10.73 -3.49
CA GLY A 57 -1.44 -11.35 -4.71
C GLY A 57 -0.68 -10.35 -5.58
N MET A 58 -1.21 -9.14 -5.76
CA MET A 58 -0.51 -8.06 -6.47
C MET A 58 0.78 -7.66 -5.74
N TYR A 59 0.77 -7.58 -4.41
CA TYR A 59 1.98 -7.32 -3.62
C TYR A 59 3.08 -8.36 -3.88
N TYR A 60 2.76 -9.65 -3.86
CA TYR A 60 3.74 -10.71 -4.15
C TYR A 60 4.21 -10.71 -5.61
N MET A 61 3.32 -10.35 -6.56
CA MET A 61 3.71 -10.21 -7.96
C MET A 61 4.74 -9.08 -8.13
N ILE A 62 4.52 -7.93 -7.50
CA ILE A 62 5.46 -6.80 -7.51
C ILE A 62 6.77 -7.19 -6.83
N ASP A 63 6.72 -7.83 -5.65
CA ASP A 63 7.91 -8.31 -4.91
C ASP A 63 8.77 -9.26 -5.77
N LYS A 64 8.13 -10.16 -6.51
CA LYS A 64 8.81 -11.05 -7.47
C LYS A 64 9.40 -10.29 -8.66
N GLN A 65 8.66 -9.36 -9.26
CA GLN A 65 9.14 -8.57 -10.40
C GLN A 65 10.35 -7.71 -10.04
N LEU A 66 10.39 -7.20 -8.81
CA LEU A 66 11.55 -6.47 -8.29
C LEU A 66 12.74 -7.39 -7.98
N GLY A 67 12.56 -8.71 -8.02
CA GLY A 67 13.63 -9.72 -7.89
C GLY A 67 14.30 -9.77 -6.53
N GLN A 68 13.78 -9.06 -5.53
CA GLN A 68 14.49 -8.85 -4.27
C GLN A 68 14.19 -9.89 -3.20
N ARG A 69 12.98 -10.48 -3.19
CA ARG A 69 12.55 -11.37 -2.10
C ARG A 69 11.61 -12.46 -2.59
N ASN A 70 11.76 -13.66 -2.02
CA ASN A 70 10.80 -14.74 -2.09
C ASN A 70 9.81 -14.65 -0.92
N THR A 71 9.31 -13.44 -0.61
CA THR A 71 8.49 -13.16 0.58
C THR A 71 7.28 -14.08 0.66
N TYR A 72 6.67 -14.39 -0.50
CA TYR A 72 5.60 -15.36 -0.64
C TYR A 72 5.92 -16.73 -0.05
N TYR A 73 7.05 -17.34 -0.46
CA TYR A 73 7.41 -18.68 -0.02
C TYR A 73 7.71 -18.71 1.48
N THR A 74 8.42 -17.70 1.98
CA THR A 74 8.70 -17.55 3.41
C THR A 74 7.42 -17.40 4.22
N ASP A 75 6.46 -16.62 3.73
CA ASP A 75 5.17 -16.44 4.38
C ASP A 75 4.37 -17.72 4.46
N VAL A 76 4.20 -18.42 3.33
CA VAL A 76 3.47 -19.68 3.26
C VAL A 76 4.11 -20.73 4.18
N GLN A 77 5.44 -20.89 4.14
CA GLN A 77 6.14 -21.85 5.00
C GLN A 77 5.93 -21.54 6.48
N THR A 78 6.07 -20.27 6.87
CA THR A 78 5.88 -19.87 8.26
C THR A 78 4.43 -20.06 8.71
N TRP A 79 3.46 -19.74 7.85
CA TRP A 79 2.04 -19.93 8.17
C TRP A 79 1.68 -21.40 8.31
N GLN A 80 2.24 -22.27 7.46
CA GLN A 80 2.10 -23.72 7.60
C GLN A 80 2.72 -24.23 8.92
N GLN A 81 3.92 -23.77 9.27
CA GLN A 81 4.57 -24.11 10.54
C GLN A 81 3.77 -23.64 11.75
N GLN A 82 3.08 -22.51 11.63
CA GLN A 82 2.20 -21.96 12.67
C GLN A 82 0.81 -22.63 12.71
N GLY A 83 0.53 -23.60 11.82
CA GLY A 83 -0.78 -24.23 11.72
C GLY A 83 -1.90 -23.28 11.29
N LYS A 84 -1.54 -22.18 10.61
CA LYS A 84 -2.51 -21.19 10.12
C LYS A 84 -3.26 -21.73 8.91
N GLN A 85 -4.54 -21.39 8.82
CA GLN A 85 -5.38 -21.79 7.69
C GLN A 85 -4.88 -21.11 6.41
N LEU A 86 -4.65 -21.90 5.36
CA LEU A 86 -4.31 -21.39 4.03
C LEU A 86 -5.53 -21.54 3.12
N ARG A 87 -5.88 -20.47 2.40
CA ARG A 87 -6.87 -20.44 1.33
C ARG A 87 -6.18 -20.54 -0.02
N GLU A 88 -6.40 -21.63 -0.75
CA GLU A 88 -5.78 -21.85 -2.06
C GLU A 88 -6.18 -20.77 -3.10
N GLU A 89 -7.40 -20.24 -2.99
CA GLU A 89 -7.94 -19.14 -3.81
C GLU A 89 -7.15 -17.82 -3.70
N ALA A 90 -6.37 -17.67 -2.63
CA ALA A 90 -5.62 -16.45 -2.34
C ALA A 90 -4.17 -16.49 -2.83
N LEU A 91 -3.76 -17.58 -3.46
CA LEU A 91 -2.40 -17.83 -3.92
C LEU A 91 -2.37 -17.72 -5.46
N PRO A 92 -1.97 -16.57 -6.04
CA PRO A 92 -1.86 -16.43 -7.49
C PRO A 92 -0.75 -17.31 -8.10
N TYR A 93 0.06 -17.99 -7.26
CA TYR A 93 1.22 -18.79 -7.66
C TYR A 93 0.97 -20.30 -7.75
N ASN A 94 -0.28 -20.75 -7.70
CA ASN A 94 -0.65 -22.17 -7.89
C ASN A 94 -1.40 -22.44 -9.21
N LYS A 95 -1.26 -21.55 -10.21
CA LYS A 95 -1.76 -21.73 -11.59
C LYS A 95 -0.64 -21.56 -12.60
#